data_AF-A0A7Y3NS35-F1
#
_entry.id   AF-A0A7Y3NS35-F1
#
_cell.length_a   1.000
_cell.length_b   1.000
_cell.length_c   1.000
_cell.angle_alpha   90.00
_cell.angle_beta   90.00
_cell.angle_gamma   90.00
#
_symmetry.space_group_name_H-M   'P 1'
#
loop_
_entity.id
_entity.type
_entity.pdbx_description
1 polymer ?
#
loop_
_entity_poly.entity_id
_entity_poly.type
_entity_poly.pdbx_seq_one_letter_code
_entity_poly.pdbx_strand_id
1 'polypeptide(L)'
;MSRWIIPAIALLGVGMLLNAAAMYYSAHSRHHNGLFDPAASAYGADPVTWPGGGHIYMMPAQINSNAWGFILLDTASHRVCVYRILTTASRLRLMAVRDFSADLKLSDFNNAAPTPEQVKAMLRMGIGGGKPAPGSQPAR
;
A
#
# COMPACT_ATOMS: atom_id res chain seq x y z
N MET A 1 -35.58 -50.06 22.33
CA MET A 1 -34.76 -49.27 21.39
C MET A 1 -35.58 -48.07 20.94
N SER A 2 -35.11 -46.85 21.20
CA SER A 2 -35.91 -45.62 21.06
C SER A 2 -36.19 -45.30 19.60
N ARG A 3 -37.48 -45.23 19.24
CA ARG A 3 -38.01 -44.98 17.88
C ARG A 3 -37.60 -43.63 17.27
N TRP A 4 -36.94 -42.78 18.06
CA TRP A 4 -36.48 -41.45 17.68
C TRP A 4 -35.00 -41.38 17.28
N ILE A 5 -34.23 -42.44 17.48
CA ILE A 5 -32.78 -42.45 17.20
C ILE A 5 -32.50 -42.49 15.70
N ILE A 6 -33.25 -43.32 14.95
CA ILE A 6 -33.08 -43.50 13.51
C ILE A 6 -33.33 -42.20 12.71
N PRO A 7 -34.44 -41.44 12.93
CA PRO A 7 -34.63 -40.18 12.21
C PRO A 7 -33.62 -39.10 12.59
N ALA A 8 -33.12 -39.10 13.84
CA ALA A 8 -32.09 -38.16 14.28
C ALA A 8 -30.74 -38.38 13.57
N ILE A 9 -30.32 -39.65 13.40
CA ILE A 9 -29.10 -39.99 12.67
C ILE A 9 -29.24 -39.63 11.18
N ALA A 10 -30.42 -39.86 10.59
CA ALA A 10 -30.66 -39.49 9.19
C ALA A 10 -30.58 -37.96 8.97
N LEU A 11 -31.13 -37.15 9.88
CA LEU A 11 -31.05 -35.69 9.82
C LEU A 11 -29.60 -35.18 9.95
N LEU A 12 -28.82 -35.78 10.86
CA LEU A 12 -27.39 -35.44 10.99
C LEU A 12 -26.60 -35.81 9.74
N GLY A 13 -26.88 -36.97 9.13
CA GLY A 13 -26.24 -37.40 7.90
C GLY A 13 -26.55 -36.47 6.72
N VAL A 14 -27.82 -36.07 6.55
CA VAL A 14 -28.22 -35.11 5.51
C VAL A 14 -27.61 -33.74 5.76
N GLY A 15 -27.58 -33.26 7.01
CA GLY A 15 -26.96 -31.99 7.37
C GLY A 15 -25.45 -31.96 7.06
N MET A 16 -24.73 -33.05 7.36
CA MET A 16 -23.31 -33.17 7.05
C MET A 16 -23.03 -33.21 5.55
N LEU A 17 -23.86 -33.91 4.76
CA LEU A 17 -23.73 -33.96 3.30
C LEU A 17 -24.00 -32.59 2.65
N LEU A 18 -25.00 -31.84 3.15
CA LEU A 18 -25.28 -30.49 2.69
C LEU A 18 -24.13 -29.52 3.02
N ASN A 19 -23.54 -29.62 4.22
CA ASN A 19 -22.40 -28.80 4.59
C ASN A 19 -21.15 -29.13 3.75
N ALA A 20 -20.90 -30.41 3.49
CA ALA A 20 -19.80 -30.86 2.63
C ALA A 20 -19.99 -30.39 1.17
N ALA A 21 -21.21 -30.45 0.64
CA ALA A 21 -21.53 -29.94 -0.70
C ALA A 21 -21.39 -28.41 -0.78
N ALA A 22 -21.82 -27.68 0.26
CA ALA A 22 -21.63 -26.23 0.34
C ALA A 22 -20.14 -25.86 0.41
N MET A 23 -19.33 -26.61 1.17
CA MET A 23 -17.88 -26.43 1.21
C MET A 23 -17.21 -26.78 -0.12
N TYR A 24 -17.62 -27.86 -0.78
CA TYR A 24 -17.10 -28.26 -2.08
C TYR A 24 -17.42 -27.22 -3.16
N TYR A 25 -18.67 -26.72 -3.19
CA TYR A 25 -19.09 -25.66 -4.10
C TYR A 25 -18.38 -24.33 -3.81
N SER A 26 -18.20 -23.98 -2.53
CA SER A 26 -17.46 -22.78 -2.12
C SER A 26 -15.96 -22.89 -2.38
N ALA A 27 -15.40 -24.11 -2.37
CA ALA A 27 -14.00 -24.39 -2.70
C ALA A 27 -13.75 -24.35 -4.21
N HIS A 28 -14.68 -24.85 -5.02
CA HIS A 28 -14.63 -24.73 -6.48
C HIS A 28 -14.96 -23.33 -6.98
N SER A 29 -15.79 -22.58 -6.25
CA SER A 29 -16.13 -21.19 -6.56
C SER A 29 -15.13 -20.18 -5.99
N ARG A 30 -13.92 -20.63 -5.59
CA ARG A 30 -12.81 -19.73 -5.25
C ARG A 30 -12.23 -19.12 -6.53
N HIS A 31 -13.03 -18.35 -7.25
CA HIS A 31 -12.48 -17.19 -7.92
C HIS A 31 -11.95 -16.27 -6.82
N HIS A 32 -10.67 -15.98 -6.91
CA HIS A 32 -9.93 -15.13 -6.00
C HIS A 32 -10.59 -13.75 -5.88
N ASN A 33 -11.50 -13.57 -4.93
CA ASN A 33 -11.77 -12.25 -4.36
C ASN A 33 -10.62 -11.94 -3.39
N GLY A 34 -9.42 -11.77 -3.94
CA GLY A 34 -8.18 -11.43 -3.23
C GLY A 34 -8.16 -9.99 -2.74
N LEU A 35 -9.30 -9.45 -2.31
CA LEU A 35 -9.39 -8.05 -1.91
C LEU A 35 -8.92 -7.84 -0.46
N PHE A 36 -8.97 -8.86 0.42
CA PHE A 36 -8.66 -8.68 1.85
C PHE A 36 -8.17 -9.95 2.57
N ASP A 37 -7.02 -10.51 2.17
CA ASP A 37 -6.25 -11.40 3.05
C ASP A 37 -4.85 -10.81 3.32
N PRO A 38 -4.63 -10.18 4.49
CA PRO A 38 -3.35 -9.53 4.81
C PRO A 38 -2.20 -10.53 5.02
N ALA A 39 -2.47 -11.84 5.17
CA ALA A 39 -1.43 -12.85 5.37
C ALA A 39 -1.00 -13.56 4.07
N ALA A 40 -1.82 -13.51 3.01
CA ALA A 40 -1.52 -14.19 1.73
C ALA A 40 -0.58 -13.40 0.79
N SER A 41 -0.21 -12.17 1.13
CA SER A 41 0.45 -11.24 0.20
C SER A 41 1.99 -11.29 0.20
N ALA A 42 2.64 -12.13 1.02
CA ALA A 42 4.09 -12.00 1.26
C ALA A 42 4.96 -13.16 0.73
N TYR A 43 4.39 -14.31 0.34
CA TYR A 43 5.19 -15.47 -0.07
C TYR A 43 4.48 -16.25 -1.18
N GLY A 44 4.68 -15.84 -2.43
CA GLY A 44 4.22 -16.60 -3.60
C GLY A 44 3.13 -15.95 -4.46
N ALA A 45 2.83 -14.66 -4.25
CA ALA A 45 2.04 -13.93 -5.24
C ALA A 45 2.83 -13.88 -6.56
N ASP A 46 2.22 -14.34 -7.65
CA ASP A 46 2.57 -13.93 -9.01
C ASP A 46 2.91 -12.43 -9.01
N PRO A 47 3.89 -11.96 -9.82
CA PRO A 47 4.29 -10.56 -9.80
C PRO A 47 3.04 -9.70 -9.88
N VAL A 48 2.79 -8.93 -8.80
CA VAL A 48 1.62 -8.07 -8.66
C VAL A 48 1.49 -7.31 -9.97
N THR A 49 0.52 -7.71 -10.78
CA THR A 49 0.21 -6.99 -12.01
C THR A 49 -0.51 -5.75 -11.51
N TRP A 50 0.28 -4.72 -11.22
CA TRP A 50 -0.23 -3.44 -10.78
C TRP A 50 -1.30 -3.01 -11.79
N PRO A 51 -2.54 -2.74 -11.36
CA PRO A 51 -3.56 -2.25 -12.26
C PRO A 51 -3.16 -0.84 -12.71
N GLY A 52 -2.48 -0.80 -13.85
CA GLY A 52 -1.85 0.40 -14.40
C GLY A 52 -1.32 0.10 -15.79
N GLY A 53 -1.95 0.69 -16.80
CA GLY A 53 -1.45 0.69 -18.17
C GLY A 53 -0.64 1.96 -18.42
N GLY A 54 0.60 1.82 -18.88
CA GLY A 54 1.49 2.95 -19.18
C GLY A 54 2.24 3.48 -17.98
N HIS A 55 2.06 4.78 -17.65
CA HIS A 55 2.84 5.50 -16.64
C HIS A 55 2.11 5.74 -15.31
N ILE A 56 0.87 5.28 -15.17
CA ILE A 56 0.07 5.49 -13.96
C ILE A 56 -0.16 4.15 -13.27
N TYR A 57 0.25 4.07 -12.00
CA TYR A 57 0.05 2.93 -11.13
C TYR A 57 -0.85 3.32 -9.97
N MET A 58 -1.74 2.41 -9.56
CA MET A 58 -2.64 2.61 -8.43
C MET A 58 -2.48 1.49 -7.41
N MET A 59 -2.38 1.86 -6.13
CA MET A 59 -2.35 0.93 -5.01
C MET A 59 -3.43 1.30 -3.98
N PRO A 60 -4.23 0.35 -3.50
CA PRO A 60 -5.09 0.58 -2.35
C PRO A 60 -4.22 0.74 -1.09
N ALA A 61 -4.55 1.71 -0.23
CA ALA A 61 -3.79 1.98 0.98
C ALA A 61 -4.70 2.36 2.14
N GLN A 62 -4.36 1.87 3.34
CA GLN A 62 -4.96 2.34 4.58
C GLN A 62 -4.21 3.61 5.02
N ILE A 63 -4.92 4.75 5.04
CA ILE A 63 -4.32 6.07 5.37
C ILE A 63 -4.28 6.27 6.88
N ASN A 64 -5.31 5.81 7.59
CA ASN A 64 -5.34 5.72 9.05
C ASN A 64 -6.26 4.56 9.48
N SER A 65 -6.35 4.29 10.77
CA SER A 65 -7.17 3.18 11.31
C SER A 65 -8.61 3.15 10.79
N ASN A 66 -9.20 4.32 10.54
CA ASN A 66 -10.60 4.47 10.11
C ASN A 66 -10.74 5.05 8.69
N ALA A 67 -9.67 5.11 7.90
CA ALA A 67 -9.68 5.73 6.58
C ALA A 67 -8.94 4.90 5.55
N TRP A 68 -9.66 4.56 4.50
CA TRP A 68 -9.13 3.89 3.32
C TRP A 68 -9.01 4.87 2.16
N GLY A 69 -8.07 4.55 1.28
CA GLY A 69 -7.70 5.39 0.16
C GLY A 69 -6.96 4.61 -0.90
N PHE A 70 -6.39 5.35 -1.83
CA PHE A 70 -5.45 4.82 -2.80
C PHE A 70 -4.32 5.81 -3.05
N ILE A 71 -3.17 5.26 -3.38
CA ILE A 71 -1.99 5.98 -3.78
C ILE A 71 -1.88 5.82 -5.29
N LEU A 72 -1.77 6.94 -5.98
CA LEU A 72 -1.57 7.02 -7.43
C LEU A 72 -0.13 7.47 -7.68
N LEU A 73 0.61 6.66 -8.42
CA LEU A 73 1.98 6.92 -8.81
C LEU A 73 2.01 7.20 -10.32
N ASP A 74 2.34 8.43 -10.69
CA ASP A 74 2.60 8.83 -12.07
C ASP A 74 4.12 8.84 -12.32
N THR A 75 4.59 7.86 -13.08
CA THR A 75 6.01 7.72 -13.44
C THR A 75 6.42 8.61 -14.61
N ALA A 76 5.49 9.16 -15.40
CA ALA A 76 5.82 10.12 -16.45
C ALA A 76 6.10 11.51 -15.85
N SER A 77 5.26 11.92 -14.90
CA SER A 77 5.41 13.23 -14.23
C SER A 77 6.26 13.18 -12.96
N HIS A 78 6.69 11.99 -12.53
CA HIS A 78 7.34 11.74 -11.23
C HIS A 78 6.56 12.33 -10.03
N ARG A 79 5.25 12.06 -9.97
CA ARG A 79 4.40 12.50 -8.86
C ARG A 79 3.71 11.35 -8.17
N VAL A 80 3.63 11.44 -6.84
CA VAL A 80 2.80 10.58 -6.00
C VAL A 80 1.63 11.39 -5.47
N CYS A 81 0.42 10.88 -5.68
CA CYS A 81 -0.83 11.46 -5.20
C CYS A 81 -1.51 10.50 -4.24
N VAL A 82 -1.96 11.00 -3.10
CA VAL A 82 -2.69 10.20 -2.10
C VAL A 82 -4.12 10.68 -2.04
N TYR A 83 -5.07 9.77 -2.30
CA TYR A 83 -6.50 10.04 -2.20
C TYR A 83 -7.10 9.26 -1.04
N ARG A 84 -7.99 9.91 -0.31
CA ARG A 84 -8.85 9.28 0.70
C ARG A 84 -10.26 9.13 0.15
N ILE A 85 -10.88 8.00 0.43
CA ILE A 85 -12.28 7.74 0.13
C ILE A 85 -13.13 8.27 1.28
N LEU A 86 -14.05 9.19 0.99
CA LEU A 86 -15.07 9.65 1.92
C LEU A 86 -16.32 8.79 1.73
N THR A 87 -16.49 7.79 2.59
CA THR A 87 -17.61 6.83 2.52
C THR A 87 -18.97 7.50 2.71
N THR A 88 -19.03 8.61 3.44
CA THR A 88 -20.26 9.37 3.69
C THR A 88 -20.78 10.12 2.47
N ALA A 89 -19.92 10.43 1.49
CA ALA A 89 -20.27 11.26 0.35
C ALA A 89 -19.94 10.60 -1.00
N SER A 90 -19.45 9.36 -1.00
CA SER A 90 -18.90 8.66 -2.17
C SER A 90 -17.96 9.55 -3.00
N ARG A 91 -17.14 10.37 -2.30
CA ARG A 91 -16.22 11.34 -2.90
C ARG A 91 -14.78 10.95 -2.60
N LEU A 92 -13.91 11.33 -3.53
CA LEU A 92 -12.47 11.22 -3.37
C LEU A 92 -11.91 12.56 -2.93
N ARG A 93 -11.08 12.54 -1.89
CA ARG A 93 -10.38 13.74 -1.40
C ARG A 93 -8.88 13.55 -1.60
N LEU A 94 -8.28 14.45 -2.36
CA LEU A 94 -6.82 14.54 -2.45
C LEU A 94 -6.26 14.97 -1.09
N MET A 95 -5.38 14.15 -0.54
CA MET A 95 -4.75 14.36 0.77
C MET A 95 -3.35 14.95 0.63
N ALA A 96 -2.57 14.42 -0.32
CA ALA A 96 -1.19 14.86 -0.53
C ALA A 96 -0.79 14.66 -1.99
N VAL A 97 0.11 15.52 -2.46
CA VAL A 97 0.86 15.37 -3.71
C VAL A 97 2.32 15.64 -3.39
N ARG A 98 3.21 14.76 -3.83
CA ARG A 98 4.67 14.94 -3.71
C ARG A 98 5.34 14.66 -5.05
N ASP A 99 6.26 15.52 -5.42
CA ASP A 99 7.20 15.28 -6.52
C ASP A 99 8.35 14.39 -5.99
N PHE A 100 8.60 13.28 -6.66
CA PHE A 100 9.67 12.33 -6.31
C PHE A 100 10.79 12.27 -7.36
N SER A 101 10.81 13.21 -8.32
CA SER A 101 11.86 13.29 -9.34
C SER A 101 13.25 13.46 -8.72
N ALA A 102 13.35 14.21 -7.61
CA ALA A 102 14.59 14.41 -6.86
C ALA A 102 15.00 13.14 -6.08
N ASP A 103 14.02 12.37 -5.59
CA ASP A 103 14.25 11.11 -4.87
C ASP A 103 14.93 10.08 -5.81
N LEU A 104 14.51 9.99 -7.08
CA LEU A 104 15.12 9.09 -8.07
C LEU A 104 16.56 9.47 -8.42
N LYS A 105 16.85 10.77 -8.42
CA LYS A 105 18.19 11.29 -8.75
C LYS A 105 19.16 11.23 -7.57
N LEU A 106 18.67 10.85 -6.38
CA LEU A 106 19.43 10.88 -5.14
C LEU A 106 20.10 12.26 -4.93
N SER A 107 19.45 13.32 -5.44
CA SER A 107 20.04 14.66 -5.50
C SER A 107 19.72 15.49 -4.26
N ASP A 108 18.59 15.19 -3.61
CA ASP A 108 18.15 15.80 -2.37
C ASP A 108 17.64 14.70 -1.45
N PHE A 109 18.57 14.06 -0.76
CA PHE A 109 18.21 13.17 0.34
C PHE A 109 17.60 14.05 1.43
N ASN A 110 16.45 13.65 2.01
CA ASN A 110 15.80 14.31 3.17
C ASN A 110 16.69 14.30 4.45
N ASN A 111 17.95 14.68 4.33
CA ASN A 111 18.94 14.71 5.38
C ASN A 111 18.86 16.07 6.07
N ALA A 112 19.00 16.07 7.39
CA ALA A 112 19.38 17.29 8.10
C ALA A 112 20.69 17.84 7.50
N ALA A 113 20.91 19.15 7.63
CA ALA A 113 22.15 19.77 7.16
C ALA A 113 23.38 18.97 7.66
N PRO A 114 24.40 18.75 6.82
CA PRO A 114 24.60 19.36 5.51
C PRO A 114 23.88 18.66 4.34
N THR A 115 23.22 19.45 3.49
CA THR A 115 22.61 18.94 2.24
C THR A 115 23.70 18.52 1.23
N PRO A 116 23.38 17.68 0.23
CA PRO A 116 24.35 17.27 -0.79
C PRO A 116 24.99 18.46 -1.53
N GLU A 117 24.24 19.53 -1.76
CA GLU A 117 24.76 20.77 -2.34
C GLU A 117 25.74 21.48 -1.40
N GLN A 118 25.47 21.48 -0.08
CA GLN A 118 26.42 22.00 0.91
C GLN A 118 27.70 21.17 0.95
N VAL A 119 27.60 19.84 0.87
CA VAL A 119 28.79 18.97 0.79
C VAL A 119 29.57 19.21 -0.50
N LYS A 120 28.91 19.35 -1.66
CA LYS A 120 29.57 19.72 -2.93
C LYS A 120 30.24 21.09 -2.83
N ALA A 121 29.60 22.06 -2.19
CA ALA A 121 30.18 23.37 -1.96
C ALA A 121 31.41 23.29 -1.05
N MET A 122 31.37 22.50 0.03
CA MET A 122 32.51 22.26 0.92
C MET A 122 33.66 21.57 0.19
N LEU A 123 33.37 20.58 -0.67
CA LEU A 123 34.39 19.91 -1.49
C LEU A 123 34.98 20.84 -2.56
N ARG A 124 34.16 21.69 -3.18
CA ARG A 124 34.61 22.72 -4.14
C ARG A 124 35.47 23.81 -3.47
N MET A 125 35.14 24.17 -2.22
CA MET A 125 35.93 25.11 -1.41
C MET A 125 37.22 24.50 -0.88
N GLY A 126 37.40 23.19 -1.04
CA GLY A 126 38.61 22.48 -0.70
C GLY A 126 38.68 22.14 0.78
N ILE A 127 39.38 21.04 1.05
CA ILE A 127 39.93 20.68 2.35
C ILE A 127 40.93 21.80 2.74
N GLY A 128 40.38 22.91 3.25
CA GLY A 128 41.08 24.04 3.83
C GLY A 128 40.27 24.43 5.07
N GLY A 129 40.68 23.89 6.22
CA GLY A 129 39.94 23.99 7.47
C GLY A 129 39.52 25.42 7.82
N GLY A 130 38.21 25.65 7.82
CA GLY A 130 37.58 26.84 8.37
C GLY A 130 36.23 26.45 8.92
N LYS A 131 36.14 26.29 10.24
CA LYS A 131 34.90 25.99 10.97
C LYS A 131 33.82 27.01 10.57
N PRO A 132 32.65 26.61 10.04
CA PRO A 132 31.60 27.57 9.74
C PRO A 132 31.13 28.23 11.03
N ALA A 133 31.06 29.56 11.01
CA ALA A 133 30.60 30.35 12.14
C ALA A 133 29.13 30.00 12.47
N PRO A 134 28.79 29.84 13.75
CA PRO A 134 27.42 29.50 14.15
C PRO A 134 26.52 30.70 13.86
N GLY A 135 25.60 30.57 12.88
CA GLY A 135 24.49 31.54 12.77
C GLY A 135 23.90 31.81 11.38
N SER A 136 24.44 31.32 10.27
CA SER A 136 23.84 31.61 8.95
C SER A 136 22.81 30.56 8.53
N GLN A 137 21.59 30.69 9.05
CA GLN A 137 20.39 30.10 8.47
C GLN A 137 20.01 30.90 7.20
N PRO A 138 19.91 30.28 6.01
CA PRO A 138 19.34 30.97 4.86
C PRO A 138 17.83 31.16 5.05
N ALA A 139 17.36 32.34 4.63
CA ALA A 139 16.00 32.84 4.82
C ALA A 139 14.92 31.87 4.30
N ARG A 140 13.82 31.80 5.06
CA ARG A 140 12.61 31.02 4.80
C ARG A 140 11.98 31.31 3.45
#